data_AF-A0A1M3MSF2-F1
#
_entry.id   AF-A0A1M3MSF2-F1
#
_cell.length_a   1.000
_cell.length_b   1.000
_cell.length_c   1.000
_cell.angle_alpha   90.00
_cell.angle_beta   90.00
_cell.angle_gamma   90.00
#
_symmetry.space_group_name_H-M   'P 1'
#
loop_
_entity.id
_entity.type
_entity.pdbx_description
1 polymer ?
#
loop_
_entity_poly.entity_id
_entity_poly.type
_entity_poly.pdbx_seq_one_letter_code
_entity_poly.pdbx_strand_id
1 'polypeptide(L)'
;MLGVLARKRRPLLLALTLACGACGLTAVGTSVTNERTDSTDASTADADSPDSRTDAPVVPKTDGVPPLVVRLDINGPTHVGVEYEGTWTAAPVPDGGCGPSAYTAEAPLSNTKDAPLFAGEAYGSPLVCAVGEGLAPGMYRVVLYFAEVYWGPGCPGGGGVGSRVFDVLLEGKKVLSSFDVFAVSGGCMASTTSDAGTPIVRSFDIAIEDGRLDIEMPATADNGKLSALELFGPL
;
A
#
# COMPACT_ATOMS: atom_id res chain seq x y z
N MET A 1 -25.84 -54.32 -36.52
CA MET A 1 -25.02 -54.33 -35.30
C MET A 1 -25.57 -53.26 -34.35
N LEU A 2 -26.07 -53.68 -33.18
CA LEU A 2 -26.27 -52.87 -31.95
C LEU A 2 -25.03 -51.95 -31.74
N GLY A 3 -25.09 -50.68 -31.34
CA GLY A 3 -26.05 -49.95 -30.53
C GLY A 3 -25.59 -49.89 -29.08
N VAL A 4 -24.92 -48.82 -28.63
CA VAL A 4 -24.96 -48.33 -27.23
C VAL A 4 -24.73 -46.81 -27.19
N LEU A 5 -25.62 -46.17 -26.44
CA LEU A 5 -25.80 -44.75 -26.16
C LEU A 5 -24.93 -44.24 -24.99
N ALA A 6 -24.58 -42.95 -25.08
CA ALA A 6 -24.73 -41.88 -24.06
C ALA A 6 -24.02 -41.97 -22.69
N ARG A 7 -23.41 -40.87 -22.24
CA ARG A 7 -24.10 -39.77 -21.52
C ARG A 7 -23.15 -38.64 -21.11
N LYS A 8 -23.64 -37.42 -21.30
CA LYS A 8 -23.14 -36.11 -20.88
C LYS A 8 -23.32 -35.95 -19.36
N ARG A 9 -22.30 -35.47 -18.62
CA ARG A 9 -22.46 -34.97 -17.24
C ARG A 9 -21.57 -33.74 -16.98
N ARG A 10 -22.21 -32.63 -16.63
CA ARG A 10 -21.72 -31.47 -15.85
C ARG A 10 -22.93 -31.00 -15.02
N PRO A 11 -22.79 -30.18 -13.97
CA PRO A 11 -21.83 -30.17 -12.86
C PRO A 11 -22.56 -30.41 -11.51
N LEU A 12 -21.85 -30.56 -10.39
CA LEU A 12 -22.47 -30.51 -9.06
C LEU A 12 -22.10 -29.19 -8.38
N LEU A 13 -23.10 -28.30 -8.28
CA LEU A 13 -23.09 -27.08 -7.49
C LEU A 13 -23.32 -27.47 -6.03
N LEU A 14 -22.39 -27.16 -5.13
CA LEU A 14 -22.59 -27.32 -3.70
C LEU A 14 -22.97 -25.95 -3.13
N ALA A 15 -24.27 -25.71 -2.98
CA ALA A 15 -24.80 -24.57 -2.24
C ALA A 15 -24.85 -24.94 -0.75
N LEU A 16 -24.03 -24.28 0.06
CA LEU A 16 -24.10 -24.37 1.52
C LEU A 16 -25.00 -23.22 2.01
N THR A 17 -26.25 -23.54 2.34
CA THR A 17 -27.17 -22.64 3.05
C THR A 17 -26.85 -22.65 4.54
N LEU A 18 -26.37 -21.52 5.08
CA LEU A 18 -26.29 -21.30 6.52
C LEU A 18 -27.60 -20.65 7.00
N ALA A 19 -28.34 -21.37 7.83
CA ALA A 19 -29.61 -20.94 8.39
C ALA A 19 -29.42 -20.06 9.64
N CYS A 20 -30.37 -19.13 9.77
CA CYS A 20 -30.60 -18.17 10.86
C CYS A 20 -30.73 -18.84 12.24
N GLY A 21 -30.21 -18.18 13.27
CA GLY A 21 -30.41 -18.53 14.67
C GLY A 21 -30.27 -17.30 15.57
N ALA A 22 -31.31 -16.46 15.59
CA ALA A 22 -31.50 -15.49 16.66
C ALA A 22 -32.25 -16.17 17.83
N CYS A 23 -31.68 -16.12 19.03
CA CYS A 23 -32.44 -16.30 20.28
C CYS A 23 -31.78 -15.43 21.36
N GLY A 24 -32.56 -14.52 21.92
CA GLY A 24 -32.09 -13.46 22.81
C GLY A 24 -31.85 -13.92 24.24
N LEU A 25 -31.23 -13.04 25.02
CA LEU A 25 -31.39 -13.04 26.47
C LEU A 25 -31.26 -11.61 27.00
N THR A 26 -32.39 -11.09 27.47
CA THR A 26 -32.52 -9.90 28.30
C THR A 26 -32.17 -10.25 29.74
N ALA A 27 -31.39 -9.40 30.41
CA ALA A 27 -31.33 -9.35 31.86
C ALA A 27 -31.35 -7.90 32.33
N VAL A 28 -32.44 -7.57 33.01
CA VAL A 28 -32.69 -6.32 33.75
C VAL A 28 -31.95 -6.41 35.09
N GLY A 29 -31.28 -5.33 35.49
CA GLY A 29 -30.71 -5.17 36.83
C GLY A 29 -30.97 -3.75 37.33
N THR A 30 -31.86 -3.64 38.30
CA THR A 30 -32.44 -2.43 38.87
C THR A 30 -31.52 -1.66 39.82
N SER A 31 -31.70 -0.34 39.79
CA SER A 31 -31.43 0.74 40.75
C SER A 31 -31.07 0.39 42.21
N VAL A 32 -30.11 1.16 42.76
CA VAL A 32 -30.11 1.59 44.16
C VAL A 32 -29.79 3.09 44.23
N THR A 33 -30.70 3.81 44.87
CA THR A 33 -30.63 5.24 45.26
C THR A 33 -29.79 5.43 46.52
N ASN A 34 -29.11 6.58 46.67
CA ASN A 34 -29.15 7.27 47.96
C ASN A 34 -28.86 8.77 47.86
N GLU A 35 -29.57 9.51 48.71
CA GLU A 35 -29.75 10.95 48.74
C GLU A 35 -28.60 11.72 49.43
N ARG A 36 -28.41 12.98 48.96
CA ARG A 36 -28.36 14.26 49.71
C ARG A 36 -27.51 14.36 50.99
N THR A 37 -26.58 15.34 51.02
CA THR A 37 -26.67 16.53 51.88
C THR A 37 -25.71 17.65 51.45
N ASP A 38 -26.25 18.85 51.57
CA ASP A 38 -25.70 20.20 51.44
C ASP A 38 -24.73 20.55 52.58
N SER A 39 -23.68 21.33 52.29
CA SER A 39 -23.01 22.20 53.28
C SER A 39 -22.09 23.20 52.58
N THR A 40 -22.49 24.46 52.60
CA THR A 40 -21.66 25.66 52.46
C THR A 40 -20.64 25.77 53.60
N ASP A 41 -19.39 26.13 53.30
CA ASP A 41 -18.64 27.10 54.12
C ASP A 41 -17.56 27.81 53.31
N ALA A 42 -17.30 29.06 53.67
CA ALA A 42 -16.54 30.07 52.93
C ALA A 42 -15.13 30.33 53.50
N SER A 43 -14.33 31.07 52.72
CA SER A 43 -13.03 31.71 53.05
C SER A 43 -11.82 30.78 52.92
N THR A 44 -10.69 31.14 52.31
CA THR A 44 -9.99 32.44 52.25
C THR A 44 -9.22 32.61 50.93
N ALA A 45 -8.93 33.87 50.59
CA ALA A 45 -8.07 34.28 49.48
C ALA A 45 -6.63 33.77 49.62
N ASP A 46 -6.00 33.43 48.50
CA ASP A 46 -4.60 33.74 48.20
C ASP A 46 -4.43 33.86 46.69
N ALA A 47 -3.75 34.94 46.29
CA ALA A 47 -3.45 35.29 44.92
C ALA A 47 -2.20 34.55 44.41
N ASP A 48 -2.07 34.59 43.08
CA ASP A 48 -0.83 34.45 42.30
C ASP A 48 -0.48 33.04 41.79
N SER A 49 -0.90 32.77 40.55
CA SER A 49 0.02 32.43 39.45
C SER A 49 -0.82 32.08 38.20
N PRO A 50 -0.74 32.83 37.08
CA PRO A 50 -1.33 32.35 35.84
C PRO A 50 -0.47 31.20 35.31
N ASP A 51 -0.91 29.96 35.56
CA ASP A 51 -0.35 28.77 34.94
C ASP A 51 -0.65 28.85 33.42
N SER A 52 0.29 29.43 32.67
CA SER A 52 0.25 29.49 31.21
C SER A 52 0.57 28.11 30.65
N ARG A 53 -0.34 27.16 30.82
CA ARG A 53 -0.38 25.98 29.97
C ARG A 53 -0.95 26.44 28.64
N THR A 54 -0.05 26.76 27.70
CA THR A 54 -0.38 26.70 26.28
C THR A 54 -0.91 25.30 26.01
N ASP A 55 -2.23 25.20 25.89
CA ASP A 55 -2.89 24.05 25.28
C ASP A 55 -2.28 23.92 23.88
N ALA A 56 -1.45 22.89 23.67
CA ALA A 56 -1.01 22.56 22.34
C ALA A 56 -2.27 22.32 21.50
N PRO A 57 -2.37 22.83 20.26
CA PRO A 57 -3.55 22.59 19.46
C PRO A 57 -3.78 21.08 19.35
N VAL A 58 -4.82 20.58 20.00
CA VAL A 58 -5.30 19.22 19.78
C VAL A 58 -5.85 19.23 18.36
N VAL A 59 -5.02 18.80 17.41
CA VAL A 59 -5.48 18.56 16.03
C VAL A 59 -6.53 17.46 16.13
N PRO A 60 -7.80 17.73 15.78
CA PRO A 60 -8.82 16.70 15.80
C PRO A 60 -8.40 15.61 14.80
N LYS A 61 -8.21 14.38 15.30
CA LYS A 61 -8.11 13.20 14.44
C LYS A 61 -9.43 13.13 13.67
N THR A 62 -9.37 13.46 12.39
CA THR A 62 -10.50 13.29 11.51
C THR A 62 -10.51 11.83 11.13
N ASP A 63 -11.57 11.08 11.45
CA ASP A 63 -11.78 9.70 11.00
C ASP A 63 -12.08 9.64 9.47
N GLY A 64 -11.34 10.44 8.70
CA GLY A 64 -11.45 10.59 7.26
C GLY A 64 -10.37 9.80 6.54
N VAL A 65 -10.65 9.47 5.27
CA VAL A 65 -9.63 8.97 4.34
C VAL A 65 -8.46 9.96 4.33
N PRO A 66 -7.21 9.52 4.57
CA PRO A 66 -6.03 10.37 4.48
C PRO A 66 -6.00 11.22 3.21
N PRO A 67 -5.63 12.51 3.27
CA PRO A 67 -5.53 13.35 2.08
C PRO A 67 -4.55 12.74 1.07
N LEU A 68 -4.96 12.65 -0.20
CA LEU A 68 -4.04 12.23 -1.27
C LEU A 68 -3.03 13.35 -1.55
N VAL A 69 -1.74 13.02 -1.48
CA VAL A 69 -0.64 13.92 -1.87
C VAL A 69 -0.32 13.70 -3.35
N VAL A 70 -0.01 12.46 -3.74
CA VAL A 70 0.39 12.15 -5.12
C VAL A 70 0.11 10.69 -5.48
N ARG A 71 -0.10 10.46 -6.79
CA ARG A 71 -0.08 9.17 -7.47
C ARG A 71 0.87 9.25 -8.65
N LEU A 72 1.91 8.43 -8.66
CA LEU A 72 2.94 8.42 -9.69
C LEU A 72 2.95 7.09 -10.42
N ASP A 73 2.84 7.14 -11.75
CA ASP A 73 3.13 6.02 -12.66
C ASP A 73 4.59 6.15 -13.11
N ILE A 74 5.47 5.33 -12.54
CA ILE A 74 6.92 5.47 -12.70
C ILE A 74 7.35 4.96 -14.06
N ASN A 75 7.94 5.85 -14.86
CA ASN A 75 8.31 5.61 -16.26
C ASN A 75 7.14 5.18 -17.17
N GLY A 76 5.90 5.33 -16.72
CA GLY A 76 4.70 5.12 -17.51
C GLY A 76 4.05 6.42 -17.96
N PRO A 77 3.05 6.35 -18.84
CA PRO A 77 2.20 7.48 -19.19
C PRO A 77 1.25 7.84 -18.03
N THR A 78 0.47 8.91 -18.19
CA THR A 78 -0.67 9.15 -17.29
C THR A 78 -1.66 7.97 -17.41
N HIS A 79 -2.03 7.37 -16.28
CA HIS A 79 -2.93 6.22 -16.22
C HIS A 79 -4.18 6.54 -15.40
N VAL A 80 -5.33 5.98 -15.80
CA VAL A 80 -6.58 6.05 -15.00
C VAL A 80 -6.88 4.65 -14.50
N GLY A 81 -6.69 4.45 -13.20
CA GLY A 81 -6.84 3.14 -12.58
C GLY A 81 -8.29 2.71 -12.49
N VAL A 82 -8.52 1.41 -12.71
CA VAL A 82 -9.82 0.75 -12.61
C VAL A 82 -9.97 0.01 -11.29
N GLU A 83 -8.92 -0.66 -10.83
CA GLU A 83 -8.82 -1.33 -9.53
C GLU A 83 -8.03 -0.48 -8.54
N TYR A 84 -6.95 0.15 -9.00
CA TYR A 84 -6.21 1.16 -8.25
C TYR A 84 -6.75 2.55 -8.59
N GLU A 85 -8.00 2.78 -8.19
CA GLU A 85 -8.84 3.89 -8.64
C GLU A 85 -8.16 5.26 -8.52
N GLY A 86 -8.22 6.03 -9.61
CA GLY A 86 -7.77 7.42 -9.68
C GLY A 86 -6.87 7.74 -10.86
N THR A 87 -6.49 9.00 -10.98
CA THR A 87 -5.53 9.45 -12.00
C THR A 87 -4.12 9.37 -11.46
N TRP A 88 -3.26 8.64 -12.16
CA TRP A 88 -1.84 8.48 -11.89
C TRP A 88 -1.06 9.38 -12.84
N THR A 89 -0.21 10.24 -12.29
CA THR A 89 0.60 11.17 -13.07
C THR A 89 1.85 10.46 -13.60
N ALA A 90 2.16 10.65 -14.88
CA ALA A 90 3.40 10.17 -15.46
C ALA A 90 4.62 10.72 -14.71
N ALA A 91 5.54 9.82 -14.33
CA ALA A 91 6.79 10.15 -13.66
C ALA A 91 7.97 9.62 -14.48
N PRO A 92 8.42 10.34 -15.54
CA PRO A 92 9.48 9.87 -16.42
C PRO A 92 10.80 9.73 -15.66
N VAL A 93 11.60 8.71 -15.93
CA VAL A 93 12.89 8.54 -15.23
C VAL A 93 14.00 9.27 -16.01
N PRO A 94 14.92 10.00 -15.33
CA PRO A 94 15.01 10.20 -13.88
C PRO A 94 14.24 11.41 -13.34
N ASP A 95 13.69 12.26 -14.21
CA ASP A 95 13.19 13.60 -13.85
C ASP A 95 11.89 13.59 -13.02
N GLY A 96 11.17 12.47 -13.00
CA GLY A 96 9.89 12.23 -12.32
C GLY A 96 10.02 11.79 -10.88
N GLY A 97 11.22 11.91 -10.29
CA GLY A 97 11.46 11.69 -8.87
C GLY A 97 11.98 10.31 -8.49
N CYS A 98 12.17 9.39 -9.44
CA CYS A 98 12.79 8.08 -9.21
C CYS A 98 13.84 7.77 -10.28
N GLY A 99 14.94 7.11 -9.94
CA GLY A 99 15.99 6.73 -10.89
C GLY A 99 17.13 5.90 -10.29
N PRO A 100 18.22 5.64 -11.04
CA PRO A 100 18.65 6.40 -12.22
C PRO A 100 18.19 5.84 -13.57
N SER A 101 17.79 4.57 -13.63
CA SER A 101 17.54 3.88 -14.90
C SER A 101 16.09 3.46 -15.04
N ALA A 102 15.65 3.28 -16.28
CA ALA A 102 14.27 3.00 -16.61
C ALA A 102 14.15 1.79 -17.53
N TYR A 103 13.07 1.04 -17.37
CA TYR A 103 12.69 -0.03 -18.29
C TYR A 103 11.18 -0.01 -18.50
N THR A 104 10.74 -0.58 -19.61
CA THR A 104 9.32 -0.79 -19.90
C THR A 104 9.11 -2.21 -20.43
N ALA A 105 8.02 -2.82 -20.02
CA ALA A 105 7.49 -4.03 -20.61
C ALA A 105 5.98 -3.86 -20.82
N GLU A 106 5.44 -4.49 -21.85
CA GLU A 106 4.00 -4.46 -22.10
C GLU A 106 3.48 -5.88 -22.29
N ALA A 107 2.80 -6.38 -21.27
CA ALA A 107 2.08 -7.64 -21.32
C ALA A 107 1.06 -7.70 -20.17
N PRO A 108 0.08 -8.62 -20.22
CA PRO A 108 -0.88 -8.79 -19.14
C PRO A 108 -0.20 -9.19 -17.82
N LEU A 109 -0.80 -8.78 -16.71
CA LEU A 109 -0.55 -9.35 -15.38
C LEU A 109 -1.77 -10.14 -14.91
N SER A 110 -1.54 -11.16 -14.10
CA SER A 110 -2.60 -11.92 -13.47
C SER A 110 -3.28 -11.10 -12.38
N ASN A 111 -4.59 -11.30 -12.20
CA ASN A 111 -5.40 -10.71 -11.13
C ASN A 111 -5.38 -9.17 -11.09
N THR A 112 -5.21 -8.51 -12.24
CA THR A 112 -5.45 -7.07 -12.31
C THR A 112 -5.98 -6.60 -13.66
N LYS A 113 -6.75 -5.51 -13.64
CA LYS A 113 -7.16 -4.73 -14.82
C LYS A 113 -6.25 -3.54 -15.09
N ASP A 114 -5.34 -3.24 -14.18
CA ASP A 114 -4.41 -2.11 -14.26
C ASP A 114 -2.98 -2.55 -14.59
N ALA A 115 -2.81 -3.62 -15.39
CA ALA A 115 -1.49 -4.03 -15.84
C ALA A 115 -0.65 -2.88 -16.46
N PRO A 116 -1.21 -1.91 -17.22
CA PRO A 116 -0.47 -0.76 -17.71
C PRO A 116 0.24 0.08 -16.62
N LEU A 117 -0.32 0.16 -15.40
CA LEU A 117 0.30 0.90 -14.28
C LEU A 117 1.62 0.27 -13.80
N PHE A 118 1.88 -0.99 -14.18
CA PHE A 118 3.10 -1.72 -13.82
C PHE A 118 4.07 -1.89 -14.98
N ALA A 119 3.72 -1.35 -16.16
CA ALA A 119 4.49 -1.52 -17.39
C ALA A 119 5.83 -0.79 -17.33
N GLY A 120 5.84 0.39 -16.71
CA GLY A 120 7.04 1.17 -16.43
C GLY A 120 7.72 0.77 -15.13
N GLU A 121 9.04 0.95 -15.08
CA GLU A 121 9.80 0.95 -13.84
C GLU A 121 10.94 1.97 -13.84
N ALA A 122 11.28 2.43 -12.64
CA ALA A 122 12.63 2.88 -12.32
C ALA A 122 13.40 1.72 -11.66
N TYR A 123 14.70 1.62 -11.92
CA TYR A 123 15.60 0.67 -11.28
C TYR A 123 17.01 1.22 -11.05
N GLY A 124 17.72 0.60 -10.11
CA GLY A 124 19.12 0.89 -9.77
C GLY A 124 19.60 0.15 -8.54
N SER A 125 20.88 0.28 -8.20
CA SER A 125 21.44 -0.23 -6.94
C SER A 125 22.39 0.81 -6.31
N PRO A 126 21.90 1.66 -5.38
CA PRO A 126 20.49 1.78 -5.00
C PRO A 126 19.64 2.44 -6.10
N LEU A 127 18.37 2.04 -6.22
CA LEU A 127 17.33 2.91 -6.76
C LEU A 127 17.04 3.98 -5.70
N VAL A 128 16.96 5.23 -6.12
CA VAL A 128 16.66 6.37 -5.25
C VAL A 128 15.42 7.08 -5.77
N CYS A 129 14.48 7.39 -4.87
CA CYS A 129 13.36 8.28 -5.15
C CYS A 129 13.27 9.39 -4.12
N ALA A 130 12.83 10.56 -4.58
CA ALA A 130 12.56 11.74 -3.78
C ALA A 130 11.20 12.31 -4.24
N VAL A 131 10.19 12.28 -3.36
CA VAL A 131 8.80 12.55 -3.72
C VAL A 131 8.21 13.67 -2.87
N GLY A 132 7.58 14.63 -3.55
CA GLY A 132 7.05 15.85 -2.93
C GLY A 132 8.14 16.89 -2.70
N GLU A 133 7.71 18.10 -2.34
CA GLU A 133 8.57 19.19 -1.90
C GLU A 133 7.76 20.03 -0.91
N GLY A 134 8.33 20.35 0.25
CA GLY A 134 7.66 21.16 1.27
C GLY A 134 6.45 20.48 1.92
N LEU A 135 6.47 19.15 2.07
CA LEU A 135 5.49 18.42 2.87
C LEU A 135 5.51 18.91 4.32
N ALA A 136 4.35 18.97 4.97
CA ALA A 136 4.30 19.31 6.39
C ALA A 136 4.89 18.16 7.22
N PRO A 137 5.65 18.41 8.30
CA PRO A 137 6.10 17.35 9.18
C PRO A 137 4.92 16.54 9.73
N GLY A 138 4.97 15.22 9.65
CA GLY A 138 3.87 14.37 10.08
C GLY A 138 4.01 12.91 9.68
N MET A 139 3.03 12.10 10.08
CA MET A 139 2.91 10.72 9.64
C MET A 139 2.22 10.68 8.27
N TYR A 140 2.78 9.91 7.34
CA TYR A 140 2.26 9.71 5.99
C TYR A 140 2.11 8.23 5.70
N ARG A 141 1.15 7.89 4.85
CA ARG A 141 1.02 6.54 4.27
C ARG A 141 1.65 6.50 2.89
N VAL A 142 2.67 5.68 2.75
CA VAL A 142 3.34 5.36 1.48
C VAL A 142 2.79 4.05 0.96
N VAL A 143 2.40 4.00 -0.32
CA VAL A 143 1.99 2.78 -0.99
C VAL A 143 2.90 2.55 -2.20
N LEU A 144 3.59 1.42 -2.21
CA LEU A 144 4.57 1.04 -3.23
C LEU A 144 4.05 -0.11 -4.08
N TYR A 145 4.24 0.01 -5.39
CA TYR A 145 3.71 -0.90 -6.40
C TYR A 145 4.85 -1.54 -7.20
N PHE A 146 4.83 -2.86 -7.27
CA PHE A 146 5.84 -3.65 -7.95
C PHE A 146 5.20 -4.70 -8.86
N ALA A 147 5.84 -4.96 -9.99
CA ALA A 147 5.68 -6.20 -10.74
C ALA A 147 7.06 -6.60 -11.23
N GLU A 148 7.37 -7.90 -11.31
CA GLU A 148 8.58 -8.30 -12.02
C GLU A 148 8.33 -8.19 -13.53
N VAL A 149 9.19 -7.48 -14.26
CA VAL A 149 8.99 -7.18 -15.69
C VAL A 149 10.14 -7.70 -16.57
N TYR A 150 11.24 -8.12 -15.96
CA TYR A 150 12.47 -8.49 -16.66
C TYR A 150 12.92 -9.93 -16.33
N TRP A 151 12.92 -10.30 -15.05
CA TRP A 151 13.41 -11.61 -14.58
C TRP A 151 12.30 -12.66 -14.48
N GLY A 152 12.62 -13.88 -14.87
CA GLY A 152 11.75 -15.06 -14.79
C GLY A 152 11.83 -15.97 -16.01
N PRO A 153 11.31 -17.21 -15.92
CA PRO A 153 11.19 -18.11 -17.07
C PRO A 153 10.33 -17.49 -18.18
N GLY A 154 10.89 -17.39 -19.39
CA GLY A 154 10.20 -16.81 -20.55
C GLY A 154 10.21 -15.28 -20.59
N CYS A 155 10.85 -14.62 -19.62
CA CYS A 155 11.05 -13.17 -19.56
C CYS A 155 12.40 -12.80 -20.21
N PRO A 156 12.63 -11.53 -20.60
CA PRO A 156 13.86 -11.11 -21.29
C PRO A 156 15.16 -11.45 -20.55
N GLY A 157 15.17 -11.34 -19.22
CA GLY A 157 16.33 -11.64 -18.38
C GLY A 157 16.51 -13.14 -18.08
N GLY A 158 15.49 -13.97 -18.28
CA GLY A 158 15.50 -15.35 -17.80
C GLY A 158 15.61 -15.43 -16.26
N GLY A 159 16.16 -16.52 -15.72
CA GLY A 159 16.33 -16.65 -14.27
C GLY A 159 15.02 -16.87 -13.51
N GLY A 160 14.83 -16.18 -12.39
CA GLY A 160 13.66 -16.29 -11.52
C GLY A 160 13.97 -15.88 -10.09
N VAL A 161 13.57 -16.71 -9.12
CA VAL A 161 13.86 -16.48 -7.70
C VAL A 161 15.36 -16.26 -7.48
N GLY A 162 15.71 -15.19 -6.78
CA GLY A 162 17.06 -14.76 -6.47
C GLY A 162 17.72 -13.90 -7.55
N SER A 163 17.10 -13.73 -8.73
CA SER A 163 17.67 -12.91 -9.80
C SER A 163 17.65 -11.41 -9.46
N ARG A 164 16.67 -10.96 -8.68
CA ARG A 164 16.56 -9.59 -8.19
C ARG A 164 16.15 -9.60 -6.73
N VAL A 165 17.02 -9.08 -5.87
CA VAL A 165 16.80 -9.06 -4.42
C VAL A 165 17.33 -7.76 -3.82
N PHE A 166 16.45 -7.01 -3.16
CA PHE A 166 16.79 -5.69 -2.60
C PHE A 166 16.08 -5.40 -1.27
N ASP A 167 16.61 -4.47 -0.48
CA ASP A 167 15.91 -3.92 0.66
C ASP A 167 15.09 -2.69 0.22
N VAL A 168 14.06 -2.31 0.98
CA VAL A 168 13.35 -1.03 0.80
C VAL A 168 13.49 -0.21 2.08
N LEU A 169 14.00 1.00 1.95
CA LEU A 169 14.12 1.98 3.01
C LEU A 169 13.22 3.17 2.70
N LEU A 170 12.46 3.62 3.71
CA LEU A 170 11.70 4.87 3.70
C LEU A 170 12.23 5.73 4.83
N GLU A 171 12.65 6.97 4.55
CA GLU A 171 13.18 7.88 5.57
C GLU A 171 14.35 7.25 6.35
N GLY A 172 15.22 6.52 5.64
CA GLY A 172 16.34 5.76 6.20
C GLY A 172 15.95 4.51 7.02
N LYS A 173 14.65 4.24 7.22
CA LYS A 173 14.15 3.07 7.95
C LYS A 173 13.86 1.93 6.99
N LYS A 174 14.48 0.78 7.22
CA LYS A 174 14.23 -0.44 6.43
C LYS A 174 12.82 -0.99 6.71
N VAL A 175 11.96 -0.98 5.69
CA VAL A 175 10.56 -1.45 5.77
C VAL A 175 10.34 -2.79 5.09
N LEU A 176 11.19 -3.16 4.12
CA LEU A 176 11.28 -4.50 3.54
C LEU A 176 12.74 -4.92 3.52
N SER A 177 13.00 -6.21 3.76
CA SER A 177 14.35 -6.76 3.64
C SER A 177 14.40 -7.98 2.73
N SER A 178 15.47 -8.07 1.95
CA SER A 178 15.72 -9.17 1.00
C SER A 178 14.50 -9.47 0.13
N PHE A 179 13.84 -8.40 -0.35
CA PHE A 179 12.63 -8.48 -1.13
C PHE A 179 12.97 -8.97 -2.54
N ASP A 180 12.44 -10.16 -2.86
CA ASP A 180 12.49 -10.77 -4.18
C ASP A 180 11.12 -10.60 -4.85
N VAL A 181 11.06 -9.76 -5.87
CA VAL A 181 9.82 -9.41 -6.57
C VAL A 181 9.27 -10.65 -7.27
N PHE A 182 10.11 -11.43 -7.95
CA PHE A 182 9.70 -12.62 -8.70
C PHE A 182 9.14 -13.71 -7.77
N ALA A 183 9.81 -13.95 -6.64
CA ALA A 183 9.37 -14.94 -5.66
C ALA A 183 7.97 -14.61 -5.09
N VAL A 184 7.64 -13.33 -4.95
CA VAL A 184 6.35 -12.87 -4.41
C VAL A 184 5.29 -12.76 -5.50
N SER A 185 5.62 -12.33 -6.71
CA SER A 185 4.67 -12.19 -7.82
C SER A 185 4.30 -13.51 -8.47
N GLY A 186 5.14 -14.55 -8.30
CA GLY A 186 4.95 -15.88 -8.88
C GLY A 186 5.21 -15.96 -10.39
N GLY A 187 5.68 -14.88 -11.00
CA GLY A 187 5.89 -14.75 -12.44
C GLY A 187 6.29 -13.33 -12.83
N CYS A 188 6.59 -13.10 -14.10
CA CYS A 188 6.86 -11.76 -14.62
C CYS A 188 5.74 -11.30 -15.56
N MET A 189 5.70 -10.00 -15.84
CA MET A 189 4.84 -9.40 -16.87
C MET A 189 5.21 -9.92 -18.26
N ALA A 190 6.49 -9.86 -18.63
CA ALA A 190 6.98 -10.14 -19.98
C ALA A 190 7.15 -11.65 -20.31
N SER A 191 6.44 -12.55 -19.62
CA SER A 191 6.65 -13.99 -19.83
C SER A 191 6.05 -14.46 -21.16
N THR A 192 6.85 -15.21 -21.92
CA THR A 192 6.44 -15.86 -23.17
C THR A 192 6.15 -17.35 -23.01
N THR A 193 6.39 -17.92 -21.82
CA THR A 193 6.36 -19.39 -21.62
C THR A 193 5.70 -19.84 -20.33
N SER A 194 5.28 -18.93 -19.45
CA SER A 194 4.65 -19.22 -18.16
C SER A 194 3.44 -18.35 -17.89
N ASP A 195 2.73 -18.64 -16.80
CA ASP A 195 1.70 -17.74 -16.26
C ASP A 195 2.32 -16.36 -15.95
N ALA A 196 1.52 -15.32 -16.19
CA ALA A 196 1.91 -13.95 -15.87
C ALA A 196 1.96 -13.74 -14.36
N GLY A 197 2.91 -12.92 -13.91
CA GLY A 197 3.00 -12.52 -12.51
C GLY A 197 1.76 -11.78 -12.00
N THR A 198 1.60 -11.73 -10.69
CA THR A 198 0.59 -10.89 -10.01
C THR A 198 1.26 -9.60 -9.50
N PRO A 199 0.61 -8.42 -9.60
CA PRO A 199 1.16 -7.21 -9.03
C PRO A 199 1.27 -7.29 -7.51
N ILE A 200 2.24 -6.57 -6.95
CA ILE A 200 2.53 -6.53 -5.53
C ILE A 200 2.34 -5.10 -5.04
N VAL A 201 1.50 -4.93 -4.02
CA VAL A 201 1.27 -3.66 -3.36
C VAL A 201 1.68 -3.77 -1.89
N ARG A 202 2.41 -2.76 -1.38
CA ARG A 202 2.84 -2.69 0.01
C ARG A 202 2.58 -1.30 0.56
N SER A 203 2.03 -1.22 1.77
CA SER A 203 1.69 0.04 2.42
C SER A 203 2.41 0.16 3.76
N PHE A 204 2.94 1.35 4.03
CA PHE A 204 3.69 1.66 5.24
C PHE A 204 3.32 3.06 5.73
N ASP A 205 3.22 3.22 7.04
CA ASP A 205 3.11 4.53 7.66
C ASP A 205 4.49 4.98 8.15
N ILE A 206 4.96 6.14 7.69
CA ILE A 206 6.31 6.68 7.97
C ILE A 206 6.21 8.16 8.38
N ALA A 207 7.11 8.61 9.25
CA ALA A 207 7.22 10.01 9.63
C ALA A 207 8.10 10.73 8.61
N ILE A 208 7.60 11.81 8.01
CA ILE A 208 8.36 12.74 7.17
C ILE A 208 8.59 14.01 7.99
N GLU A 209 9.83 14.48 8.09
CA GLU A 209 10.20 15.62 8.95
C GLU A 209 10.84 16.78 8.17
N ASP A 210 11.49 16.50 7.05
CA ASP A 210 12.26 17.47 6.27
C ASP A 210 11.51 18.01 5.04
N GLY A 211 10.26 17.57 4.87
CA GLY A 211 9.37 18.03 3.82
C GLY A 211 9.45 17.26 2.51
N ARG A 212 10.11 16.09 2.49
CA ARG A 212 10.14 15.20 1.32
C ARG A 212 10.09 13.74 1.75
N LEU A 213 9.54 12.88 0.91
CA LEU A 213 9.67 11.45 1.08
C LEU A 213 10.93 10.96 0.35
N ASP A 214 11.88 10.40 1.08
CA ASP A 214 13.08 9.77 0.56
C ASP A 214 12.97 8.23 0.60
N ILE A 215 13.24 7.60 -0.53
CA ILE A 215 13.18 6.14 -0.71
C ILE A 215 14.51 5.66 -1.28
N GLU A 216 15.07 4.63 -0.66
CA GLU A 216 16.25 3.95 -1.16
C GLU A 216 16.02 2.44 -1.26
N MET A 217 16.47 1.84 -2.35
CA MET A 217 16.36 0.40 -2.57
C MET A 217 17.72 -0.21 -2.95
N PRO A 218 18.64 -0.40 -1.98
CA PRO A 218 19.92 -1.06 -2.22
C PRO A 218 19.70 -2.55 -2.52
N ALA A 219 20.37 -3.06 -3.56
CA ALA A 219 20.24 -4.44 -3.97
C ALA A 219 21.40 -5.31 -3.47
N THR A 220 21.07 -6.55 -3.13
CA THR A 220 22.05 -7.63 -2.91
C THR A 220 22.19 -8.52 -4.15
N ALA A 221 21.21 -8.47 -5.07
CA ALA A 221 21.27 -9.05 -6.40
C ALA A 221 20.54 -8.15 -7.41
N ASP A 222 21.18 -7.87 -8.55
CA ASP A 222 20.69 -6.97 -9.62
C ASP A 222 20.38 -5.55 -9.10
N ASN A 223 19.11 -5.15 -9.08
CA ASN A 223 18.67 -3.78 -8.83
C ASN A 223 17.41 -3.74 -7.94
N GLY A 224 17.27 -2.68 -7.15
CA GLY A 224 15.96 -2.23 -6.65
C GLY A 224 15.09 -1.74 -7.80
N LYS A 225 13.77 -1.84 -7.65
CA LYS A 225 12.81 -1.43 -8.69
C LYS A 225 11.53 -0.86 -8.10
N LEU A 226 10.87 0.05 -8.81
CA LEU A 226 9.55 0.56 -8.45
C LEU A 226 8.74 0.88 -9.71
N SER A 227 7.46 0.50 -9.73
CA SER A 227 6.57 0.74 -10.88
C SER A 227 5.56 1.85 -10.64
N ALA A 228 5.03 1.99 -9.43
CA ALA A 228 4.14 3.10 -9.09
C ALA A 228 4.20 3.44 -7.60
N LEU A 229 3.74 4.63 -7.24
CA LEU A 229 3.74 5.12 -5.85
C LEU A 229 2.49 5.96 -5.55
N GLU A 230 1.90 5.75 -4.38
CA GLU A 230 0.99 6.71 -3.76
C GLU A 230 1.57 7.25 -2.46
N LEU A 231 1.24 8.50 -2.16
CA LEU A 231 1.50 9.13 -0.89
C LEU A 231 0.22 9.79 -0.38
N PHE A 232 -0.14 9.49 0.87
CA PHE A 232 -1.25 10.12 1.57
C PHE A 232 -0.81 10.71 2.89
N GLY A 233 -1.39 11.84 3.27
CA GLY A 233 -1.24 12.41 4.58
C GLY A 233 -1.14 13.94 4.59
N PRO A 234 -0.83 14.53 5.77
CA PRO A 234 -0.61 13.83 7.03
C PRO A 234 -1.81 13.00 7.53
N LEU A 235 -1.55 11.92 8.28
CA LEU A 235 -2.53 11.01 8.89
C LEU A 235 -3.12 11.53 10.21
#